data_AF-A0A1R4I822-F1
#
_entry.id   AF-A0A1R4I822-F1
#
_cell.length_a   1.000
_cell.length_b   1.000
_cell.length_c   1.000
_cell.angle_alpha   90.00
_cell.angle_beta   90.00
_cell.angle_gamma   90.00
#
_symmetry.space_group_name_H-M   'P 1'
#
loop_
_entity.id
_entity.type
_entity.pdbx_description
1 polymer ?
#
loop_
_entity_poly.entity_id
_entity_poly.type
_entity_poly.pdbx_seq_one_letter_code
_entity_poly.pdbx_strand_id
1 'polypeptide(L)'
;MTVSIDRAAPSEGRGRARRAVTPEPTAPPRVARVFDGCSDGKPWFAAARPLVVDERERAELLALLATGTPLLRSAALRDAVTGEESAVPAGLRSDGVWIWSDASAYYVDQHWIAPDPELVAHLRVSGEPTPVDAPTRRRLYAALRPDNWESTTWPLA
;
A
#
# COMPACT_ATOMS: atom_id res chain seq x y z
N MET A 1 -71.13 -15.46 12.65
CA MET A 1 -71.05 -14.26 11.79
C MET A 1 -70.46 -13.13 12.61
N THR A 2 -69.20 -12.77 12.36
CA THR A 2 -68.60 -11.43 12.56
C THR A 2 -67.38 -11.35 11.62
N VAL A 3 -67.26 -10.21 10.94
CA VAL A 3 -66.39 -9.91 9.79
C VAL A 3 -64.97 -9.50 10.21
N SER A 4 -64.04 -9.74 9.27
CA SER A 4 -62.63 -9.37 9.12
C SER A 4 -62.19 -7.97 9.58
N ILE A 5 -60.87 -7.76 9.76
CA ILE A 5 -60.00 -6.91 8.91
C ILE A 5 -58.51 -7.24 9.20
N ASP A 6 -57.75 -7.18 8.10
CA ASP A 6 -56.32 -7.30 7.79
C ASP A 6 -55.27 -6.75 8.78
N ARG A 7 -54.09 -7.41 8.81
CA ARG A 7 -52.80 -6.74 8.99
C ARG A 7 -51.64 -7.61 8.47
N ALA A 8 -51.17 -7.32 7.26
CA ALA A 8 -49.83 -7.67 6.80
C ALA A 8 -48.74 -6.83 7.49
N ALA A 9 -47.62 -7.46 7.88
CA ALA A 9 -46.22 -6.94 7.92
C ALA A 9 -45.29 -7.99 8.60
N PRO A 10 -43.95 -7.87 8.53
CA PRO A 10 -43.12 -8.06 7.34
C PRO A 10 -42.06 -9.17 7.55
N SER A 11 -41.46 -9.59 6.44
CA SER A 11 -40.21 -10.34 6.39
C SER A 11 -39.04 -9.52 6.93
N GLU A 12 -38.34 -10.02 7.95
CA GLU A 12 -37.00 -9.51 8.31
C GLU A 12 -35.99 -10.65 8.33
N GLY A 13 -35.15 -10.63 7.29
CA GLY A 13 -33.96 -11.45 7.19
C GLY A 13 -33.04 -11.18 8.37
N ARG A 14 -32.78 -12.22 9.17
CA ARG A 14 -31.67 -12.22 10.12
C ARG A 14 -30.36 -12.40 9.36
N GLY A 15 -29.94 -11.34 8.67
CA GLY A 15 -28.53 -11.14 8.35
C GLY A 15 -27.79 -10.96 9.67
N ARG A 16 -27.10 -12.00 10.14
CA ARG A 16 -26.06 -11.86 11.16
C ARG A 16 -25.01 -10.91 10.59
N ALA A 17 -25.06 -9.64 10.97
CA ALA A 17 -23.90 -8.77 10.84
C ALA A 17 -22.80 -9.37 11.71
N ARG A 18 -21.88 -10.11 11.09
CA ARG A 18 -20.60 -10.43 11.70
C ARG A 18 -19.92 -9.08 11.87
N ARG A 19 -19.86 -8.59 13.11
CA ARG A 19 -19.05 -7.43 13.48
C ARG A 19 -17.62 -7.81 13.12
N ALA A 20 -17.07 -7.24 12.05
CA ALA A 20 -15.65 -7.30 11.79
C ALA A 20 -14.98 -6.54 12.94
N VAL A 21 -14.55 -7.26 13.96
CA VAL A 21 -13.60 -6.74 14.92
C VAL A 21 -12.29 -6.73 14.17
N THR A 22 -11.95 -5.61 13.53
CA THR A 22 -10.57 -5.36 13.12
C THR A 22 -9.82 -5.14 14.43
N PRO A 23 -8.89 -6.03 14.85
CA PRO A 23 -8.01 -5.68 15.96
C PRO A 23 -7.29 -4.39 15.55
N GLU A 24 -7.37 -3.36 16.39
CA GLU A 24 -6.51 -2.19 16.21
C GLU A 24 -5.05 -2.69 16.14
N PRO A 25 -4.32 -2.48 15.04
CA PRO A 25 -2.92 -2.85 15.01
C PRO A 25 -2.20 -1.98 16.04
N THR A 26 -1.81 -2.57 17.16
CA THR A 26 -0.97 -1.91 18.18
C THR A 26 0.48 -1.81 17.69
N ALA A 27 0.86 -2.63 16.70
CA ALA A 27 2.17 -2.61 16.08
C ALA A 27 2.35 -1.35 15.22
N PRO A 28 3.56 -0.79 15.14
CA PRO A 28 3.87 0.28 14.21
C PRO A 28 3.63 -0.19 12.77
N PRO A 29 3.18 0.70 11.88
CA PRO A 29 3.00 0.36 10.48
C PRO A 29 4.34 0.04 9.83
N ARG A 30 4.33 -0.84 8.85
CA ARG A 30 5.53 -1.31 8.13
C ARG A 30 5.77 -0.43 6.90
N VAL A 31 7.03 -0.15 6.60
CA VAL A 31 7.41 0.62 5.39
C VAL A 31 8.01 -0.34 4.38
N ALA A 32 7.45 -0.38 3.17
CA ALA A 32 7.95 -1.21 2.09
C ALA A 32 9.23 -0.65 1.48
N ARG A 33 10.18 -1.53 1.16
CA ARG A 33 11.42 -1.13 0.48
C ARG A 33 11.16 -0.95 -1.02
N VAL A 34 11.68 0.13 -1.58
CA VAL A 34 11.75 0.28 -3.04
C VAL A 34 13.08 -0.28 -3.52
N PHE A 35 14.17 0.26 -2.99
CA PHE A 35 15.53 -0.08 -3.35
C PHE A 35 16.10 -1.21 -2.49
N ASP A 36 17.20 -1.83 -2.93
CA ASP A 36 17.90 -2.87 -2.16
C ASP A 36 19.01 -2.29 -1.28
N GLY A 37 19.44 -1.07 -1.56
CA GLY A 37 20.41 -0.35 -0.74
C GLY A 37 20.71 1.05 -1.27
N CYS A 38 21.58 1.77 -0.56
CA CYS A 38 22.09 3.08 -0.95
C CYS A 38 23.61 3.09 -0.81
N SER A 39 24.30 3.71 -1.76
CA SER A 39 25.73 3.98 -1.72
C SER A 39 25.98 5.44 -2.08
N ASP A 40 26.72 6.17 -1.26
CA ASP A 40 27.00 7.60 -1.45
C ASP A 40 25.74 8.46 -1.71
N GLY A 41 24.66 8.17 -0.99
CA GLY A 41 23.37 8.86 -1.15
C GLY A 41 22.57 8.43 -2.38
N LYS A 42 23.10 7.52 -3.21
CA LYS A 42 22.44 7.02 -4.41
C LYS A 42 21.78 5.66 -4.15
N PRO A 43 20.46 5.55 -4.30
CA PRO A 43 19.78 4.26 -4.18
C PRO A 43 20.15 3.34 -5.35
N TRP A 44 20.16 2.03 -5.10
CA TRP A 44 20.47 1.01 -6.11
C TRP A 44 19.59 -0.24 -5.96
N PHE A 45 19.49 -1.01 -7.04
CA PHE A 45 18.86 -2.34 -7.08
C PHE A 45 19.93 -3.42 -7.20
N ALA A 46 19.77 -4.51 -6.46
CA ALA A 46 20.65 -5.66 -6.54
C ALA A 46 20.54 -6.29 -7.94
N ALA A 47 21.65 -6.75 -8.50
CA ALA A 47 21.65 -7.45 -9.78
C ALA A 47 20.78 -8.72 -9.79
N ALA A 48 20.57 -9.32 -8.61
CA ALA A 48 19.70 -10.49 -8.41
C ALA A 48 18.23 -10.13 -8.11
N ARG A 49 17.85 -8.85 -8.10
CA ARG A 49 16.47 -8.43 -7.92
C ARG A 49 15.60 -9.04 -9.03
N PRO A 50 14.52 -9.77 -8.69
CA PRO A 50 13.68 -10.41 -9.70
C PRO A 50 13.02 -9.39 -10.64
N LEU A 51 12.81 -9.81 -11.89
CA LEU A 51 12.01 -9.09 -12.87
C LEU A 51 10.65 -9.77 -13.05
N VAL A 52 9.59 -8.98 -13.23
CA VAL A 52 8.22 -9.43 -13.49
C VAL A 52 8.00 -9.49 -14.99
N VAL A 53 8.54 -10.53 -15.62
CA VAL A 53 8.50 -10.72 -17.08
C VAL A 53 7.13 -11.15 -17.62
N ASP A 54 6.26 -11.68 -16.76
CA ASP A 54 4.89 -12.01 -17.13
C ASP A 54 4.02 -10.75 -17.09
N GLU A 55 3.42 -10.39 -18.23
CA GLU A 55 2.64 -9.16 -18.36
C GLU A 55 1.36 -9.17 -17.51
N ARG A 56 0.76 -10.35 -17.30
CA ARG A 56 -0.43 -10.49 -16.46
C ARG A 56 -0.05 -10.32 -15.00
N GLU A 57 1.04 -10.95 -14.55
CA GLU A 57 1.54 -10.73 -13.19
C GLU A 57 1.89 -9.25 -12.97
N ARG A 58 2.52 -8.59 -13.96
CA ARG A 58 2.84 -7.16 -13.90
C ARG A 58 1.57 -6.32 -13.73
N ALA A 59 0.55 -6.57 -14.53
CA ALA A 59 -0.73 -5.86 -14.45
C ALA A 59 -1.42 -6.08 -13.08
N GLU A 60 -1.41 -7.32 -12.57
CA GLU A 60 -1.95 -7.66 -11.26
C GLU A 60 -1.20 -6.94 -10.13
N LEU A 61 0.13 -6.88 -10.17
CA LEU A 61 0.94 -6.15 -9.19
C LEU A 61 0.67 -4.64 -9.21
N LEU A 62 0.56 -4.05 -10.41
CA LEU A 62 0.23 -2.62 -10.55
C LEU A 62 -1.15 -2.32 -9.97
N ALA A 63 -2.13 -3.19 -10.21
CA ALA A 63 -3.46 -3.08 -9.62
C ALA A 63 -3.42 -3.16 -8.08
N LEU A 64 -2.66 -4.11 -7.53
CA LEU A 64 -2.47 -4.25 -6.07
C LEU A 64 -1.84 -3.00 -5.45
N LEU A 65 -0.75 -2.48 -6.04
CA LEU A 65 -0.06 -1.29 -5.55
C LEU A 65 -0.94 -0.02 -5.62
N ALA A 66 -1.86 0.02 -6.59
CA ALA A 66 -2.79 1.14 -6.78
C ALA A 66 -3.93 1.16 -5.75
N THR A 67 -4.20 0.06 -5.03
CA THR A 67 -5.30 0.00 -4.05
C THR A 67 -5.08 0.95 -2.85
N GLY A 68 -3.84 1.27 -2.50
CA GLY A 68 -3.53 2.05 -1.31
C GLY A 68 -4.09 3.47 -1.33
N THR A 69 -4.54 3.93 -0.16
CA THR A 69 -4.99 5.31 0.05
C THR A 69 -3.79 6.26 -0.02
N PRO A 70 -3.85 7.34 -0.83
CA PRO A 70 -2.79 8.34 -0.87
C PRO A 70 -2.58 9.01 0.50
N LEU A 71 -1.35 8.97 1.00
CA LEU A 71 -0.94 9.49 2.32
C LEU A 71 -0.16 10.80 2.20
N LEU A 72 0.79 10.87 1.26
CA LEU A 72 1.66 12.02 1.08
C LEU A 72 1.90 12.24 -0.41
N ARG A 73 1.89 13.50 -0.85
CA ARG A 73 2.42 13.89 -2.16
C ARG A 73 3.86 14.37 -1.98
N SER A 74 4.74 13.95 -2.87
CA SER A 74 6.14 14.36 -2.89
C SER A 74 6.55 14.79 -4.29
N ALA A 75 7.64 15.56 -4.38
CA ALA A 75 8.28 15.86 -5.66
C ALA A 75 8.82 14.57 -6.31
N ALA A 76 8.86 14.55 -7.64
CA ALA A 76 9.43 13.41 -8.35
C ALA A 76 10.94 13.30 -8.11
N LEU A 77 11.45 12.07 -8.13
CA LEU A 77 12.85 11.72 -7.91
C LEU A 77 13.54 11.39 -9.24
N ARG A 78 14.86 11.38 -9.19
CA ARG A 78 15.71 10.81 -10.24
C ARG A 78 15.47 9.30 -10.37
N ASP A 79 15.40 8.80 -11.59
CA ASP A 79 15.36 7.38 -11.90
C ASP A 79 16.73 6.73 -11.61
N ALA A 80 16.74 5.70 -10.77
CA ALA A 80 17.96 4.99 -10.39
C ALA A 80 18.50 4.06 -11.50
N VAL A 81 17.67 3.68 -12.47
CA VAL A 81 18.03 2.80 -13.59
C VAL A 81 18.53 3.61 -14.77
N THR A 82 17.77 4.62 -15.20
CA THR A 82 18.10 5.44 -16.40
C THR A 82 18.92 6.68 -16.05
N GLY A 83 18.79 7.18 -14.83
CA GLY A 83 19.34 8.46 -14.43
C GLY A 83 18.55 9.69 -14.88
N GLU A 84 17.33 9.52 -15.39
CA GLU A 84 16.47 10.65 -15.74
C GLU A 84 16.04 11.43 -14.49
N GLU A 85 16.20 12.75 -14.51
CA GLU A 85 15.80 13.61 -13.39
C GLU A 85 14.29 13.81 -13.32
N SER A 86 13.72 13.84 -12.11
CA SER A 86 12.30 14.10 -11.86
C SER A 86 11.32 13.16 -12.59
N ALA A 87 11.73 11.93 -12.89
CA ALA A 87 10.93 10.94 -13.59
C ALA A 87 10.08 10.07 -12.66
N VAL A 88 10.56 9.79 -11.44
CA VAL A 88 9.97 8.78 -10.55
C VAL A 88 9.00 9.44 -9.56
N PRO A 89 7.70 9.09 -9.57
CA PRO A 89 6.76 9.56 -8.55
C PRO A 89 7.17 9.07 -7.16
N ALA A 90 7.20 9.98 -6.18
CA ALA A 90 7.57 9.66 -4.79
C ALA A 90 6.43 9.89 -3.78
N GLY A 91 5.18 9.88 -4.27
CA GLY A 91 4.02 9.87 -3.38
C GLY A 91 4.02 8.62 -2.50
N LEU A 92 3.43 8.72 -1.31
CA LEU A 92 3.27 7.59 -0.41
C LEU A 92 1.81 7.17 -0.35
N ARG A 93 1.60 5.86 -0.27
CA ARG A 93 0.30 5.20 -0.12
C ARG A 93 0.28 4.32 1.12
N SER A 94 -0.91 4.03 1.61
CA SER A 94 -1.11 3.13 2.74
C SER A 94 -2.47 2.44 2.73
N ASP A 95 -2.53 1.24 3.30
CA ASP A 95 -3.77 0.52 3.65
C ASP A 95 -4.05 0.56 5.17
N GLY A 96 -3.32 1.39 5.91
CA GLY A 96 -3.39 1.49 7.37
C GLY A 96 -2.43 0.57 8.12
N VAL A 97 -1.83 -0.42 7.46
CA VAL A 97 -0.83 -1.35 8.05
C VAL A 97 0.53 -1.16 7.39
N TRP A 98 0.57 -0.98 6.07
CA TRP A 98 1.77 -0.72 5.30
C TRP A 98 1.80 0.70 4.76
N ILE A 99 3.01 1.21 4.56
CA ILE A 99 3.30 2.41 3.78
C ILE A 99 4.22 2.00 2.63
N TRP A 100 3.88 2.42 1.41
CA TRP A 100 4.73 2.18 0.24
C TRP A 100 4.75 3.40 -0.68
N SER A 101 5.79 3.49 -1.50
CA SER A 101 5.97 4.58 -2.44
C SER A 101 5.34 4.28 -3.79
N ASP A 102 4.81 5.30 -4.46
CA ASP A 102 4.40 5.23 -5.87
C ASP A 102 5.57 4.82 -6.78
N ALA A 103 6.81 5.04 -6.34
CA ALA A 103 8.01 4.56 -7.02
C ALA A 103 8.01 3.04 -7.21
N SER A 104 7.44 2.27 -6.28
CA SER A 104 7.31 0.81 -6.44
C SER A 104 6.51 0.45 -7.69
N ALA A 105 5.40 1.15 -7.95
CA ALA A 105 4.59 0.92 -9.14
C ALA A 105 5.33 1.40 -10.40
N TYR A 106 6.02 2.55 -10.33
CA TYR A 106 6.84 3.05 -11.43
C TYR A 106 7.90 2.03 -11.88
N TYR A 107 8.67 1.47 -10.96
CA TYR A 107 9.73 0.51 -11.30
C TYR A 107 9.18 -0.84 -11.80
N VAL A 108 7.99 -1.26 -11.35
CA VAL A 108 7.29 -2.41 -11.93
C VAL A 108 6.87 -2.12 -13.38
N ASP A 109 6.29 -0.95 -13.64
CA ASP A 109 5.74 -0.59 -14.94
C ASP A 109 6.83 -0.32 -15.99
N GLN A 110 7.82 0.51 -15.65
CA GLN A 110 8.83 1.00 -16.58
C GLN A 110 10.04 0.07 -16.67
N HIS A 111 10.42 -0.55 -15.54
CA HIS A 111 11.67 -1.32 -15.41
C HIS A 111 11.46 -2.79 -15.11
N TRP A 112 10.20 -3.23 -14.99
CA TRP A 112 9.83 -4.63 -14.75
C TRP A 112 10.43 -5.16 -13.45
N ILE A 113 10.87 -4.29 -12.54
CA ILE A 113 11.53 -4.66 -11.29
C ILE A 113 10.47 -5.09 -10.28
N ALA A 114 10.62 -6.29 -9.71
CA ALA A 114 9.69 -6.78 -8.71
C ALA A 114 9.68 -5.87 -7.46
N PRO A 115 8.49 -5.56 -6.91
CA PRO A 115 8.37 -4.75 -5.70
C PRO A 115 8.78 -5.55 -4.45
N ASP A 116 8.65 -4.96 -3.26
CA ASP A 116 8.92 -5.66 -2.00
C ASP A 116 8.04 -6.92 -1.88
N PRO A 117 8.61 -8.13 -1.81
CA PRO A 117 7.83 -9.36 -1.76
C PRO A 117 6.95 -9.44 -0.51
N GLU A 118 7.34 -8.83 0.61
CA GLU A 118 6.53 -8.82 1.82
C GLU A 118 5.32 -7.91 1.70
N LEU A 119 5.48 -6.77 1.02
CA LEU A 119 4.34 -5.91 0.68
C LEU A 119 3.38 -6.65 -0.25
N VAL A 120 3.88 -7.32 -1.29
CA VAL A 120 3.03 -8.08 -2.22
C VAL A 120 2.30 -9.20 -1.50
N ALA A 121 2.99 -9.96 -0.65
CA ALA A 121 2.38 -11.02 0.13
C ALA A 121 1.25 -10.48 1.01
N HIS A 122 1.47 -9.31 1.65
CA HIS A 122 0.45 -8.61 2.42
C HIS A 122 -0.73 -8.18 1.55
N LEU A 123 -0.50 -7.42 0.48
CA LEU A 123 -1.57 -6.90 -0.38
C LEU A 123 -2.40 -8.01 -1.05
N ARG A 124 -1.82 -9.18 -1.35
CA ARG A 124 -2.55 -10.33 -1.91
C ARG A 124 -3.56 -10.95 -0.94
N VAL A 125 -3.33 -10.83 0.37
CA VAL A 125 -4.24 -11.38 1.40
C VAL A 125 -5.05 -10.29 2.09
N SER A 126 -4.66 -9.04 1.93
CA SER A 126 -5.42 -7.88 2.35
C SER A 126 -6.71 -7.79 1.53
N GLY A 127 -7.82 -7.59 2.21
CA GLY A 127 -9.07 -7.21 1.55
C GLY A 127 -9.00 -5.78 1.01
N GLU A 128 -10.14 -5.28 0.56
CA GLU A 128 -10.26 -3.89 0.11
C GLU A 128 -9.73 -2.90 1.18
N PRO A 129 -8.82 -1.98 0.81
CA PRO A 129 -8.28 -1.03 1.75
C PRO A 129 -9.39 -0.16 2.31
N THR A 130 -9.44 -0.11 3.64
CA THR A 130 -10.39 0.75 4.35
C THR A 130 -9.86 2.18 4.33
N PRO A 131 -10.71 3.21 4.21
CA PRO A 131 -10.27 4.60 4.32
C PRO A 131 -9.49 4.83 5.61
N VAL A 132 -8.31 5.45 5.49
CA VAL A 132 -7.42 5.72 6.63
C VAL A 132 -8.04 6.81 7.51
N ASP A 133 -8.46 6.42 8.72
CA ASP A 133 -9.00 7.36 9.71
C ASP A 133 -7.92 8.25 10.35
N ALA A 134 -8.34 9.29 11.09
CA ALA A 134 -7.40 10.26 11.66
C ALA A 134 -6.40 9.65 12.66
N PRO A 135 -6.78 8.75 13.60
CA PRO A 135 -5.84 8.05 14.47
C PRO A 135 -4.81 7.22 13.70
N THR A 136 -5.26 6.46 12.69
CA THR A 136 -4.37 5.64 11.86
C THR A 136 -3.42 6.52 11.08
N ARG A 137 -3.90 7.60 10.46
CA ARG A 137 -3.06 8.57 9.75
C ARG A 137 -1.97 9.16 10.65
N ARG A 138 -2.28 9.46 11.91
CA ARG A 138 -1.28 9.94 12.88
C ARG A 138 -0.19 8.90 13.16
N ARG A 139 -0.56 7.61 13.29
CA ARG A 139 0.41 6.51 13.43
C ARG A 139 1.28 6.36 12.18
N LEU A 140 0.68 6.44 10.99
CA LEU A 140 1.41 6.35 9.71
C LEU A 140 2.46 7.47 9.60
N TYR A 141 2.10 8.73 9.88
CA TYR A 141 3.09 9.81 9.87
C TYR A 141 4.15 9.68 10.96
N ALA A 142 3.79 9.17 12.15
CA ALA A 142 4.77 8.91 13.19
C ALA A 142 5.82 7.87 12.76
N ALA A 143 5.43 6.91 11.91
CA ALA A 143 6.31 5.91 11.32
C ALA A 143 7.16 6.40 10.14
N LEU A 144 6.96 7.64 9.66
CA LEU A 144 7.80 8.27 8.64
C LEU A 144 8.85 9.22 9.21
N ARG A 145 8.91 9.37 10.55
CA ARG A 145 9.90 10.23 11.21
C ARG A 145 11.32 9.65 11.05
N PRO A 146 12.33 10.46 10.74
CA PRO A 146 13.68 9.97 10.44
C PRO A 146 14.29 9.07 11.53
N ASP A 147 13.92 9.20 12.81
CA ASP A 147 14.49 8.40 13.90
C ASP A 147 14.05 6.92 13.91
N ASN A 148 12.99 6.54 13.17
CA ASN A 148 12.48 5.17 13.13
C ASN A 148 12.98 4.36 11.92
N TRP A 149 13.89 4.96 11.14
CA TRP A 149 14.14 4.58 9.75
C TRP A 149 15.50 3.92 9.52
N GLU A 150 16.25 3.60 10.59
CA GLU A 150 17.67 3.21 10.59
C GLU A 150 18.05 1.99 9.71
N SER A 151 17.12 1.39 8.96
CA SER A 151 17.39 0.31 8.01
C SER A 151 16.64 0.43 6.67
N THR A 152 15.82 1.47 6.45
CA THR A 152 15.04 1.61 5.20
C THR A 152 15.72 2.62 4.30
N THR A 153 16.20 2.15 3.16
CA THR A 153 16.90 2.94 2.15
C THR A 153 15.95 3.91 1.44
N TRP A 154 15.90 5.19 1.84
CA TRP A 154 15.17 6.24 1.11
C TRP A 154 15.70 7.66 1.35
N PRO A 155 16.43 8.30 0.43
CA PRO A 155 16.79 9.69 0.64
C PRO A 155 15.55 10.57 0.37
N LEU A 156 14.83 10.97 1.44
CA LEU A 156 14.18 12.28 1.46
C LEU A 156 15.19 13.26 2.08
N ALA A 157 16.26 13.53 1.35
CA ALA A 157 17.16 14.64 1.61
C ALA A 157 17.78 15.09 0.29
#